data_AF-A0A2I0TIG6-F1
#
_entry.id   AF-A0A2I0TIG6-F1
#
_cell.length_a   1.000
_cell.length_b   1.000
_cell.length_c   1.000
_cell.angle_alpha   90.00
_cell.angle_beta   90.00
_cell.angle_gamma   90.00
#
_symmetry.space_group_name_H-M   'P 1'
#
loop_
_entity.id
_entity.type
_entity.pdbx_description
1 polymer ?
#
loop_
_entity_poly.entity_id
_entity_poly.type
_entity_poly.pdbx_seq_one_letter_code
_entity_poly.pdbx_strand_id
1 'polypeptide(L)'
;MRSTRKVSVWPVAFVGGLRYESPKVNAAGKVYGWKTVFDPHRPFAIDMAGFAVNLRLILQRSQAYFKLRGVKGGYQESSLLRELVTLNDLEPKAANCTKVWSFPRAGVVRIQR
;
A
#
# COMPACT_ATOMS: atom_id res chain seq x y z
N MET A 1 -8.70 1.73 9.36
CA MET A 1 -9.10 0.88 8.21
C MET A 1 -10.57 0.45 8.23
N ARG A 2 -11.29 0.43 9.37
CA ARG A 2 -12.70 -0.06 9.43
C ARG A 2 -13.70 0.72 8.54
N SER A 3 -13.40 1.98 8.22
CA SER A 3 -14.29 2.87 7.45
C SER A 3 -13.92 2.99 5.96
N THR A 4 -13.19 2.03 5.41
CA THR A 4 -12.73 2.07 4.01
C THR A 4 -13.89 1.76 3.05
N ARG A 5 -14.12 2.63 2.06
CA ARG A 5 -15.18 2.46 1.06
C ARG A 5 -14.68 1.73 -0.19
N LYS A 6 -13.49 2.09 -0.68
CA LYS A 6 -12.83 1.40 -1.81
C LYS A 6 -11.51 0.80 -1.37
N VAL A 7 -10.44 1.59 -1.41
CA VAL A 7 -9.10 1.21 -0.96
C VAL A 7 -8.53 2.37 -0.16
N SER A 8 -8.10 2.07 1.05
CA SER A 8 -7.45 3.04 1.93
C SER A 8 -5.95 2.80 1.99
N VAL A 9 -5.17 3.87 2.03
CA VAL A 9 -3.70 3.82 2.07
C VAL A 9 -3.13 4.65 3.20
N TRP A 10 -1.98 4.24 3.72
CA TRP A 10 -1.26 4.95 4.78
C TRP A 10 0.26 4.70 4.70
N PRO A 11 1.08 5.53 5.38
CA PRO A 11 2.52 5.33 5.46
C PRO A 11 2.91 4.07 6.24
N VAL A 12 3.99 3.42 5.79
CA VAL A 12 4.56 2.23 6.41
C VAL A 12 6.02 2.49 6.75
N ALA A 13 6.44 2.15 7.96
CA ALA A 13 7.84 2.25 8.38
C ALA A 13 8.68 1.05 7.92
N PHE A 14 9.99 1.25 7.83
CA PHE A 14 11.00 0.19 7.63
C PHE A 14 10.84 -0.68 6.37
N VAL A 15 10.36 -0.07 5.30
CA VAL A 15 10.15 -0.67 3.97
C VAL A 15 11.03 -0.01 2.92
N GLY A 16 11.39 -0.77 1.87
CA GLY A 16 12.16 -0.25 0.74
C GLY A 16 13.55 0.30 1.10
N GLY A 17 14.14 -0.11 2.22
CA GLY A 17 15.41 0.42 2.72
C GLY A 17 15.32 1.84 3.32
N LEU A 18 14.11 2.36 3.53
CA LEU A 18 13.85 3.68 4.09
C LEU A 18 13.30 3.62 5.52
N ARG A 19 13.34 4.75 6.23
CA ARG A 19 12.67 4.90 7.53
C ARG A 19 11.16 4.70 7.40
N TYR A 20 10.58 5.25 6.33
CA TYR A 20 9.18 5.03 5.96
C TYR A 20 8.98 5.31 4.46
N GLU A 21 7.99 4.63 3.89
CA GLU A 21 7.38 4.98 2.61
C GLU A 21 6.01 5.62 2.87
N SER A 22 5.63 6.60 2.06
CA SER A 22 4.34 7.29 2.23
C SER A 22 3.69 7.62 0.88
N PRO A 23 2.35 7.52 0.77
CA PRO A 23 1.63 8.06 -0.37
C PRO A 23 1.74 9.59 -0.38
N LYS A 24 1.96 10.18 -1.56
CA LYS A 24 1.92 11.63 -1.75
C LYS A 24 0.47 12.07 -1.97
N VAL A 25 -0.02 12.93 -1.10
CA VAL A 25 -1.40 13.42 -1.10
C VAL A 25 -1.39 14.91 -1.45
N ASN A 26 -2.27 15.33 -2.35
CA ASN A 26 -2.41 16.75 -2.71
C ASN A 26 -3.32 17.49 -1.69
N ALA A 27 -3.45 18.81 -1.84
CA ALA A 27 -4.32 19.62 -0.97
C ALA A 27 -5.81 19.21 -1.02
N ALA A 28 -6.24 18.57 -2.10
CA ALA A 28 -7.59 18.04 -2.26
C ALA A 28 -7.79 16.65 -1.61
N GLY A 29 -6.79 16.12 -0.89
CA GLY A 29 -6.88 14.82 -0.22
C GLY A 29 -6.83 13.63 -1.18
N LYS A 30 -6.21 13.79 -2.36
CA LYS A 30 -6.05 12.74 -3.37
C LYS A 30 -4.60 12.31 -3.52
N VAL A 31 -4.42 11.00 -3.70
CA VAL A 31 -3.09 10.43 -3.93
C VAL A 31 -2.70 10.67 -5.38
N TYR A 32 -1.55 11.32 -5.58
CA TYR A 32 -1.01 11.61 -6.92
C TYR A 32 0.33 10.92 -7.19
N GLY A 33 0.89 10.24 -6.20
CA GLY A 33 2.14 9.52 -6.34
C GLY A 33 2.64 8.94 -5.01
N TRP A 34 3.91 8.55 -4.99
CA TRP A 34 4.50 7.83 -3.88
C TRP A 34 5.85 8.43 -3.48
N LYS A 35 6.15 8.40 -2.18
CA LYS A 35 7.46 8.77 -1.60
C LYS A 35 8.19 7.47 -1.24
N THR A 36 8.86 6.90 -2.24
CA THR A 36 9.73 5.72 -2.15
C THR A 36 10.99 5.96 -2.98
N VAL A 37 12.07 5.25 -2.66
CA VAL A 37 13.33 5.25 -3.42
C VAL A 37 13.34 4.11 -4.45
N PHE A 38 12.79 2.95 -4.09
CA PHE A 38 12.70 1.82 -5.01
C PHE A 38 11.57 2.10 -6.00
N ASP A 39 11.91 2.22 -7.30
CA ASP A 39 10.98 2.31 -8.43
C ASP A 39 9.68 3.13 -8.17
N PRO A 40 9.78 4.46 -8.00
CA PRO A 40 8.66 5.31 -7.57
C PRO A 40 7.60 5.54 -8.65
N HIS A 41 7.91 5.24 -9.91
CA HIS A 41 7.00 5.41 -11.05
C HIS A 41 6.06 4.22 -11.24
N ARG A 42 6.16 3.17 -10.39
CA ARG A 42 5.23 2.05 -10.44
C ARG A 42 3.80 2.50 -10.11
N PRO A 43 2.76 1.86 -10.67
CA PRO A 43 1.38 2.29 -10.50
C PRO A 43 0.98 2.44 -9.02
N PHE A 44 1.33 1.47 -8.20
CA PHE A 44 1.11 1.49 -6.75
C PHE A 44 2.41 1.18 -6.02
N ALA A 45 3.14 2.24 -5.63
CA ALA A 45 4.39 2.13 -4.90
C ALA A 45 4.15 2.09 -3.38
N ILE A 46 3.53 1.00 -2.94
CA ILE A 46 3.15 0.77 -1.55
C ILE A 46 3.42 -0.69 -1.15
N ASP A 47 3.81 -0.89 0.09
CA ASP A 47 3.96 -2.21 0.72
C ASP A 47 2.60 -2.85 1.06
N MET A 48 2.56 -4.18 1.15
CA MET A 48 1.37 -4.93 1.58
C MET A 48 0.74 -4.43 2.89
N ALA A 49 1.55 -3.97 3.84
CA ALA A 49 1.05 -3.47 5.13
C ALA A 49 0.49 -2.02 5.07
N GLY A 50 0.53 -1.39 3.89
CA GLY A 50 0.19 0.02 3.67
C GLY A 50 -1.22 0.28 3.17
N PHE A 51 -1.98 -0.75 2.83
CA PHE A 51 -3.33 -0.58 2.30
C PHE A 51 -4.35 -1.55 2.90
N ALA A 52 -5.61 -1.19 2.78
CA ALA A 52 -6.74 -2.09 3.00
C ALA A 52 -7.78 -1.89 1.91
N VAL A 53 -8.41 -3.00 1.53
CA VAL A 53 -9.45 -3.05 0.48
C VAL A 53 -10.79 -3.35 1.13
N ASN A 54 -11.85 -2.71 0.64
CA ASN A 54 -13.21 -3.04 1.03
C ASN A 54 -13.59 -4.43 0.48
N LEU A 55 -14.16 -5.28 1.34
CA LEU A 55 -14.57 -6.64 0.98
C LEU A 55 -15.53 -6.67 -0.22
N ARG A 56 -16.47 -5.72 -0.31
CA ARG A 56 -17.41 -5.62 -1.44
C ARG A 56 -16.68 -5.43 -2.77
N LEU A 57 -15.56 -4.71 -2.78
CA LEU A 57 -14.78 -4.48 -3.98
C LEU A 57 -14.07 -5.77 -4.44
N ILE A 58 -13.54 -6.56 -3.50
CA ILE A 58 -12.96 -7.87 -3.79
C ILE A 58 -14.01 -8.81 -4.38
N LEU A 59 -15.21 -8.85 -3.79
CA LEU A 59 -16.32 -9.68 -4.28
C LEU A 59 -16.80 -9.26 -5.67
N GLN A 60 -16.81 -7.95 -5.96
CA GLN A 60 -17.16 -7.42 -7.29
C GLN A 60 -16.09 -7.71 -8.35
N ARG A 61 -14.83 -7.83 -7.94
CA ARG A 61 -13.67 -8.10 -8.80
C ARG A 61 -13.15 -9.51 -8.53
N SER A 62 -14.00 -10.52 -8.75
CA SER A 62 -13.69 -11.93 -8.50
C SER A 62 -12.55 -12.52 -9.34
N GLN A 63 -12.04 -11.77 -10.33
CA GLN A 63 -10.88 -12.12 -11.14
C GLN A 63 -9.58 -11.45 -10.67
N ALA A 64 -9.66 -10.56 -9.67
CA ALA A 64 -8.49 -9.85 -9.16
C ALA A 64 -7.72 -10.72 -8.16
N TYR A 65 -6.55 -11.19 -8.57
CA TYR A 65 -5.67 -12.02 -7.74
C TYR A 65 -4.23 -11.51 -7.79
N PHE A 66 -3.46 -11.85 -6.75
CA PHE A 66 -2.02 -11.65 -6.79
C PHE A 66 -1.38 -12.56 -7.84
N LYS A 67 -0.67 -11.96 -8.79
CA LYS A 67 0.05 -12.73 -9.81
C LYS A 67 1.28 -13.40 -9.19
N LEU A 68 1.34 -14.73 -9.29
CA LEU A 68 2.42 -15.56 -8.72
C LEU A 68 3.66 -15.65 -9.63
N ARG A 69 3.50 -15.47 -10.95
CA ARG A 69 4.58 -15.59 -11.94
C ARG A 69 4.59 -14.38 -12.86
N GLY A 70 5.78 -14.04 -13.37
CA GLY A 70 5.96 -12.94 -14.34
C GLY A 70 5.84 -11.53 -13.73
N VAL A 71 5.98 -11.39 -12.41
CA VAL A 71 5.93 -10.09 -11.72
C VAL A 71 7.33 -9.73 -11.21
N LYS A 72 7.80 -8.53 -11.54
CA LYS A 72 9.04 -7.96 -11.01
C LYS A 72 8.94 -7.81 -9.48
N GLY A 73 10.03 -7.99 -8.75
CA GLY A 73 10.05 -7.75 -7.30
C GLY A 73 9.51 -6.37 -6.95
N GLY A 74 8.57 -6.29 -5.98
CA GLY A 74 7.90 -5.05 -5.56
C GLY A 74 6.71 -4.60 -6.43
N TYR A 75 6.27 -5.41 -7.40
CA TYR A 75 5.11 -5.13 -8.26
C TYR A 75 3.89 -6.01 -7.94
N GLN A 76 3.96 -6.85 -6.93
CA GLN A 76 2.89 -7.79 -6.60
C GLN A 76 1.63 -7.04 -6.13
N GLU A 77 1.80 -6.03 -5.28
CA GLU A 77 0.77 -5.11 -4.81
C GLU A 77 0.16 -4.33 -5.97
N SER A 78 1.02 -3.82 -6.85
CA SER A 78 0.58 -3.11 -8.07
C SER A 78 -0.26 -4.01 -8.98
N SER A 79 0.05 -5.30 -9.09
CA SER A 79 -0.69 -6.24 -9.95
C SER A 79 -2.14 -6.39 -9.50
N LEU A 80 -2.38 -6.48 -8.19
CA LEU A 80 -3.72 -6.58 -7.62
C LEU A 80 -4.45 -5.22 -7.65
N LEU A 81 -3.82 -4.17 -7.12
CA LEU A 81 -4.47 -2.87 -6.93
C LEU A 81 -4.92 -2.24 -8.25
N ARG A 82 -4.17 -2.47 -9.34
CA ARG A 82 -4.52 -1.98 -10.68
C ARG A 82 -5.83 -2.58 -11.21
N GLU A 83 -6.19 -3.78 -10.77
CA GLU A 83 -7.44 -4.44 -11.17
C GLU A 83 -8.63 -4.01 -10.29
N LEU A 84 -8.36 -3.45 -9.11
CA LEU A 84 -9.35 -3.05 -8.13
C LEU A 84 -9.73 -1.56 -8.21
N VAL A 85 -8.75 -0.67 -8.31
CA VAL A 85 -8.94 0.78 -8.15
C VAL A 85 -7.99 1.62 -9.02
N THR A 86 -8.33 2.90 -9.16
CA THR A 86 -7.43 3.92 -9.71
C THR A 86 -6.77 4.74 -8.59
N LEU A 87 -5.71 5.49 -8.90
CA LEU A 87 -5.04 6.40 -7.94
C LEU A 87 -6.01 7.40 -7.29
N ASN A 88 -6.97 7.92 -8.07
CA ASN A 88 -7.96 8.90 -7.60
C ASN A 88 -9.01 8.31 -6.64
N ASP A 89 -9.19 6.99 -6.66
CA ASP A 89 -10.10 6.26 -5.79
C ASP A 89 -9.47 5.92 -4.42
N LEU A 90 -8.17 6.15 -4.27
CA LEU A 90 -7.47 5.90 -3.02
C LEU A 90 -7.92 6.88 -1.93
N GLU A 91 -8.17 6.32 -0.75
CA GLU A 91 -8.52 7.07 0.45
C GLU A 91 -7.31 7.20 1.37
N PRO A 92 -6.63 8.35 1.41
CA PRO A 92 -5.52 8.55 2.34
C PRO A 92 -6.03 8.52 3.79
N LYS A 93 -5.36 7.75 4.64
CA LYS A 93 -5.60 7.69 6.09
C LYS A 93 -4.37 8.22 6.83
N ALA A 94 -4.34 8.07 8.17
CA ALA A 94 -3.23 8.53 9.01
C ALA A 94 -2.91 10.04 8.87
N ALA A 95 -3.95 10.87 9.01
CA ALA A 95 -3.88 12.33 8.87
C ALA A 95 -3.25 12.77 7.53
N ASN A 96 -3.87 12.40 6.41
CA ASN A 96 -3.37 12.65 5.04
C ASN A 96 -1.94 12.10 4.83
N CYS A 97 -1.69 10.89 5.32
CA CYS A 97 -0.41 10.20 5.19
C CYS A 97 0.79 10.93 5.83
N THR A 98 0.54 11.73 6.87
CA THR A 98 1.60 12.42 7.64
C THR A 98 2.07 11.63 8.85
N LYS A 99 1.27 10.68 9.35
CA LYS A 99 1.60 9.82 10.48
C LYS A 99 1.89 8.38 10.04
N VAL A 100 2.86 7.74 10.69
CA VAL A 100 3.20 6.32 10.46
C VAL A 100 2.56 5.47 11.53
N TRP A 101 1.71 4.52 11.13
CA TRP A 101 0.98 3.63 12.05
C TRP A 101 1.32 2.14 11.87
N SER A 102 2.02 1.78 10.80
CA SER A 102 2.30 0.39 10.43
C SER A 102 3.80 0.09 10.44
N PHE A 103 4.18 -0.97 11.16
CA PHE A 103 5.56 -1.46 11.32
C PHE A 103 5.61 -2.95 10.95
N PRO A 104 6.22 -3.33 9.81
CA PRO A 104 6.10 -4.67 9.26
C PRO A 104 7.04 -5.72 9.89
N ARG A 105 8.04 -5.33 10.68
CA ARG A 105 8.94 -6.29 11.36
C ARG A 105 8.64 -6.37 12.86
N ALA A 106 8.09 -7.51 13.29
CA ALA A 106 8.34 -8.01 14.63
C ALA A 106 9.80 -8.52 14.69
N GLY A 107 10.57 -8.10 15.69
CA GLY A 107 11.95 -8.57 15.84
C GLY A 107 12.01 -10.09 15.96
N VAL A 108 12.95 -10.71 15.25
CA VAL A 108 13.31 -12.11 15.53
C VAL A 108 13.97 -12.12 16.90
N VAL A 109 13.25 -12.56 17.93
CA VAL A 109 13.86 -12.91 19.22
C VAL A 109 14.64 -14.20 18.97
N ARG A 110 15.95 -14.09 18.71
CA ARG A 110 16.85 -15.24 18.83
C ARG A 110 16.90 -15.61 20.31
N ILE A 111 16.13 -16.62 20.70
CA ILE A 111 16.39 -17.35 21.94
C ILE A 111 17.70 -18.11 21.68
N GLN A 112 18.83 -17.56 22.15
CA GLN A 112 20.03 -18.36 22.32
C GLN A 112 19.71 -19.45 23.35
N ARG A 113 19.73 -20.71 22.92
CA ARG A 113 19.85 -21.86 23.82
C ARG A 113 21.32 -22.14 24.05
#